data_AF-A0A944ZYR2-F1
#
_entry.id   AF-A0A944ZYR2-F1
#
_cell.length_a   1.000
_cell.length_b   1.000
_cell.length_c   1.000
_cell.angle_alpha   90.00
_cell.angle_beta   90.00
_cell.angle_gamma   90.00
#
_symmetry.space_group_name_H-M   'P 1'
#
loop_
_entity.id
_entity.type
_entity.pdbx_description
1 polymer ?
#
loop_
_entity_poly.entity_id
_entity_poly.type
_entity_poly.pdbx_seq_one_letter_code
_entity_poly.pdbx_strand_id
1 'polypeptide(L)'
;MGICGDGIIQSLLGEQCEQASHNSTLPYGCVGCLFNSLFCGDGKVDPGEECDNGPLNSTSPDAHCRPNCHIARCGDGILDSSELCDDGNYLNRDGCDRYCLIEEADKPSATVIASDTENIDFNATPTAPIASQYQPGYQQFGFPQYPNYQQLPYQLPLAQLQPLVQRQGPIGDTGPAAVAVIGAGAAAGLSWIRRKRK
;
A
#
# COMPACT_ATOMS: atom_id res chain seq x y z
N MET A 1 -7.51 -0.10 4.26
CA MET A 1 -6.28 0.71 4.32
C MET A 1 -6.09 1.31 5.69
N GLY A 2 -4.84 1.55 6.09
CA GLY A 2 -4.50 2.36 7.25
C GLY A 2 -4.82 3.84 7.03
N ILE A 3 -4.52 4.68 8.02
CA ILE A 3 -4.71 6.13 7.94
C ILE A 3 -3.54 6.79 7.23
N CYS A 4 -3.76 7.13 5.96
CA CYS A 4 -2.71 7.74 5.18
C CYS A 4 -2.36 9.16 5.65
N GLY A 5 -1.07 9.46 5.80
CA GLY A 5 -0.59 10.79 6.20
C GLY A 5 -0.35 10.94 7.70
N ASP A 6 -0.48 9.87 8.49
CA ASP A 6 -0.30 9.92 9.95
C ASP A 6 1.15 9.67 10.40
N GLY A 7 2.06 9.42 9.45
CA GLY A 7 3.48 9.24 9.74
C GLY A 7 3.87 7.80 10.06
N ILE A 8 2.92 6.86 10.09
CA ILE A 8 3.13 5.47 10.50
C ILE A 8 2.70 4.55 9.38
N ILE A 9 3.59 3.67 8.92
CA ILE A 9 3.21 2.65 7.94
C ILE A 9 2.45 1.52 8.64
N GLN A 10 1.17 1.38 8.33
CA GLN A 10 0.26 0.38 8.89
C GLN A 10 0.09 -0.80 7.92
N SER A 11 1.16 -1.57 7.70
CA SER A 11 1.17 -2.65 6.69
C SER A 11 0.07 -3.70 6.88
N LEU A 12 -0.35 -3.97 8.13
CA LEU A 12 -1.47 -4.89 8.40
C LEU A 12 -2.83 -4.37 7.90
N LEU A 13 -2.96 -3.06 7.72
CA LEU A 13 -4.17 -2.44 7.20
C LEU A 13 -4.08 -2.15 5.70
N GLY A 14 -2.99 -2.53 5.02
CA GLY A 14 -2.80 -2.38 3.58
C GLY A 14 -2.05 -1.11 3.16
N GLU A 15 -1.48 -0.35 4.11
CA GLU A 15 -0.56 0.73 3.76
C GLU A 15 0.80 0.20 3.36
N GLN A 16 1.30 0.69 2.24
CA GLN A 16 2.62 0.34 1.74
C GLN A 16 3.65 1.43 2.06
N CYS A 17 3.20 2.68 2.15
CA CYS A 17 4.05 3.84 2.31
C CYS A 17 3.34 4.96 3.04
N GLU A 18 4.13 5.93 3.50
CA GLU A 18 3.65 7.15 4.10
C GLU A 18 4.34 8.33 3.40
N GLN A 19 3.56 9.33 2.98
CA GLN A 19 4.05 10.50 2.26
C GLN A 19 5.17 11.22 3.01
N ALA A 20 5.01 11.37 4.32
CA ALA A 20 5.95 12.11 5.17
C ALA A 20 7.30 11.40 5.36
N SER A 21 7.34 10.08 5.25
CA SER A 21 8.56 9.27 5.44
C SER A 21 9.15 8.73 4.14
N HIS A 22 8.42 8.87 3.02
CA HIS A 22 8.83 8.35 1.73
C HIS A 22 10.04 9.12 1.16
N ASN A 23 11.08 8.39 0.73
CA ASN A 23 12.24 8.97 0.07
C ASN A 23 11.92 9.31 -1.39
N SER A 24 11.83 10.60 -1.70
CA SER A 24 11.53 11.11 -3.05
C SER A 24 12.60 10.84 -4.11
N THR A 25 13.75 10.26 -3.74
CA THR A 25 14.83 9.88 -4.67
C THR A 25 14.60 8.50 -5.28
N LEU A 26 13.66 7.71 -4.75
CA LEU A 26 13.34 6.38 -5.27
C LEU A 26 12.63 6.49 -6.62
N PRO A 27 12.72 5.47 -7.49
CA PRO A 27 12.05 5.44 -8.80
C PRO A 27 10.53 5.23 -8.73
N TYR A 28 9.95 5.24 -7.53
CA TYR A 28 8.53 5.15 -7.25
C TYR A 28 8.16 6.20 -6.21
N GLY A 29 6.91 6.64 -6.22
CA GLY A 29 6.34 7.56 -5.25
C GLY A 29 5.48 6.86 -4.20
N CYS A 30 4.96 7.65 -3.28
CA CYS A 30 3.83 7.28 -2.43
C CYS A 30 2.63 8.14 -2.88
N VAL A 31 1.50 7.50 -3.18
CA VAL A 31 0.24 8.17 -3.53
C VAL A 31 -0.90 7.38 -2.91
N GLY A 32 -1.72 8.03 -2.06
CA GLY A 32 -2.83 7.33 -1.39
C GLY A 32 -2.38 6.13 -0.55
N CYS A 33 -1.18 6.19 0.02
CA CYS A 33 -0.55 5.13 0.81
C CYS A 33 -0.25 3.82 0.08
N LEU A 34 -0.22 3.89 -1.24
CA LEU A 34 0.28 2.86 -2.13
C LEU A 34 1.56 3.36 -2.81
N PHE A 35 2.46 2.45 -3.12
CA PHE A 35 3.59 2.80 -3.98
C PHE A 35 3.08 3.14 -5.38
N ASN A 36 3.71 4.07 -6.08
CA ASN A 36 3.35 4.41 -7.44
C ASN A 36 4.63 4.45 -8.29
N SER A 37 4.89 3.37 -9.02
CA SER A 37 6.05 3.27 -9.90
C SER A 37 5.95 4.20 -11.11
N LEU A 38 7.08 4.77 -11.50
CA LEU A 38 7.20 5.59 -12.71
C LEU A 38 7.29 4.74 -13.99
N PHE A 39 7.54 3.44 -13.86
CA PHE A 39 7.75 2.51 -14.97
C PHE A 39 6.54 1.62 -15.25
N CYS A 40 5.44 1.83 -14.53
CA CYS A 40 4.25 1.03 -14.68
C CYS A 40 3.73 0.97 -16.12
N GLY A 41 3.58 -0.25 -16.64
CA GLY A 41 3.10 -0.50 -17.99
C GLY A 41 4.21 -0.85 -19.00
N ASP A 42 5.46 -1.03 -18.55
CA ASP A 42 6.57 -1.47 -19.40
C ASP A 42 6.63 -2.99 -19.58
N GLY A 43 5.83 -3.73 -18.80
CA GLY A 43 5.74 -5.19 -18.83
C GLY A 43 6.76 -5.90 -17.96
N LYS A 44 7.37 -5.21 -17.00
CA LYS A 44 8.27 -5.78 -16.00
C LYS A 44 7.88 -5.26 -14.63
N VAL A 45 7.87 -6.16 -13.65
CA VAL A 45 7.60 -5.78 -12.26
C VAL A 45 8.84 -5.05 -11.70
N ASP A 46 8.71 -3.74 -11.54
CA ASP A 46 9.73 -2.86 -10.98
C ASP A 46 9.49 -2.56 -9.48
N PRO A 47 10.47 -1.94 -8.76
CA PRO A 47 10.25 -1.53 -7.38
C PRO A 47 9.05 -0.59 -7.24
N GLY A 48 8.13 -0.92 -6.32
CA GLY A 48 6.90 -0.17 -6.11
C GLY A 48 5.69 -0.68 -6.89
N GLU A 49 5.82 -1.81 -7.60
CA GLU A 49 4.75 -2.49 -8.32
C GLU A 49 4.44 -3.85 -7.70
N GLU A 50 3.18 -4.26 -7.77
CA GLU A 50 2.74 -5.61 -7.40
C GLU A 50 2.63 -6.51 -8.63
N CYS A 51 2.38 -5.91 -9.79
CA CYS A 51 2.21 -6.56 -11.08
C CYS A 51 2.57 -5.57 -12.20
N ASP A 52 2.94 -6.07 -13.37
CA ASP A 52 2.97 -5.27 -14.59
C ASP A 52 2.78 -6.17 -15.82
N ASN A 53 1.59 -6.13 -16.39
CA ASN A 53 1.27 -6.83 -17.64
C ASN A 53 1.46 -5.92 -18.86
N GLY A 54 2.11 -4.77 -18.67
CA GLY A 54 2.41 -3.79 -19.69
C GLY A 54 1.13 -3.20 -20.30
N PRO A 55 0.99 -3.23 -21.64
CA PRO A 55 -0.23 -2.78 -22.32
C PRO A 55 -1.51 -3.54 -21.95
N LEU A 56 -1.41 -4.67 -21.24
CA LEU A 56 -2.55 -5.46 -20.79
C LEU A 56 -3.06 -5.05 -19.40
N ASN A 57 -2.44 -4.06 -18.75
CA ASN A 57 -2.99 -3.46 -17.53
C ASN A 57 -4.37 -2.85 -17.84
N SER A 58 -5.36 -3.07 -16.98
CA SER A 58 -6.76 -2.77 -17.31
C SER A 58 -7.59 -2.41 -16.08
N THR A 59 -8.67 -1.64 -16.31
CA THR A 59 -9.73 -1.36 -15.32
C THR A 59 -10.93 -2.29 -15.49
N SER A 60 -10.79 -3.37 -16.25
CA SER A 60 -11.83 -4.40 -16.32
C SER A 60 -11.98 -5.06 -14.95
N PRO A 61 -13.20 -5.47 -14.56
CA PRO A 61 -13.40 -6.36 -13.43
C PRO A 61 -12.48 -7.58 -13.53
N ASP A 62 -11.90 -7.96 -12.40
CA ASP A 62 -10.96 -9.06 -12.21
C ASP A 62 -9.69 -8.96 -13.08
N ALA A 63 -9.33 -7.75 -13.53
CA ALA A 63 -8.07 -7.54 -14.24
C ALA A 63 -6.90 -7.96 -13.34
N HIS A 64 -6.01 -8.80 -13.90
CA HIS A 64 -4.83 -9.31 -13.20
C HIS A 64 -3.91 -8.19 -12.70
N CYS A 65 -3.88 -7.08 -13.44
CA CYS A 65 -3.11 -5.91 -13.08
C CYS A 65 -3.86 -4.63 -13.47
N ARG A 66 -3.98 -3.71 -12.51
CA ARG A 66 -4.59 -2.41 -12.70
C ARG A 66 -3.63 -1.45 -13.42
N PRO A 67 -4.13 -0.33 -13.99
CA PRO A 67 -3.27 0.64 -14.69
C PRO A 67 -2.23 1.34 -13.82
N ASN A 68 -2.34 1.21 -12.50
CA ASN A 68 -1.37 1.70 -11.53
C ASN A 68 -0.40 0.60 -11.04
N CYS A 69 -0.34 -0.56 -11.72
CA CYS A 69 0.56 -1.68 -11.42
C CYS A 69 0.35 -2.31 -10.04
N HIS A 70 -0.91 -2.30 -9.66
CA HIS A 70 -1.42 -2.90 -8.44
C HIS A 70 -2.42 -4.00 -8.77
N ILE A 71 -2.54 -4.97 -7.87
CA ILE A 71 -3.63 -5.94 -7.99
C ILE A 71 -4.96 -5.30 -7.58
N ALA A 72 -6.05 -5.91 -8.06
CA ALA A 72 -7.40 -5.70 -7.58
C ALA A 72 -7.45 -5.59 -6.05
N ARG A 73 -8.09 -4.52 -5.57
CA ARG A 73 -8.28 -4.28 -4.14
C ARG A 73 -9.56 -3.47 -3.94
N CYS A 74 -10.18 -3.72 -2.79
CA CYS A 74 -11.33 -2.94 -2.35
C CYS A 74 -11.08 -1.43 -2.42
N GLY A 75 -12.06 -0.62 -2.79
CA GLY A 75 -11.91 0.83 -2.83
C GLY A 75 -10.98 1.33 -3.93
N ASP A 76 -10.72 0.53 -4.98
CA ASP A 76 -10.01 0.99 -6.17
C ASP A 76 -10.97 1.57 -7.24
N GLY A 77 -12.27 1.56 -6.95
CA GLY A 77 -13.32 2.10 -7.81
C GLY A 77 -13.80 1.12 -8.88
N ILE A 78 -13.34 -0.12 -8.86
CA ILE A 78 -13.68 -1.15 -9.85
C ILE A 78 -14.26 -2.35 -9.11
N LEU A 79 -15.56 -2.58 -9.31
CA LEU A 79 -16.24 -3.74 -8.73
C LEU A 79 -15.69 -5.05 -9.32
N ASP A 80 -14.87 -5.76 -8.53
CA ASP A 80 -14.38 -7.11 -8.85
C ASP A 80 -15.35 -8.22 -8.40
N SER A 81 -15.16 -9.43 -8.92
CA SER A 81 -15.99 -10.59 -8.54
C SER A 81 -15.86 -11.00 -7.06
N SER A 82 -14.78 -10.60 -6.39
CA SER A 82 -14.58 -10.83 -4.95
C SER A 82 -15.28 -9.81 -4.05
N GLU A 83 -15.90 -8.78 -4.62
CA GLU A 83 -16.44 -7.64 -3.90
C GLU A 83 -17.97 -7.58 -4.02
N LEU A 84 -18.65 -7.17 -2.95
CA LEU A 84 -20.10 -6.94 -2.98
C LEU A 84 -20.44 -5.49 -3.35
N CYS A 85 -19.50 -4.58 -3.13
CA CYS A 85 -19.56 -3.16 -3.47
C CYS A 85 -18.13 -2.64 -3.66
N ASP A 86 -17.98 -1.51 -4.34
CA ASP A 86 -16.78 -0.68 -4.33
C ASP A 86 -17.24 0.77 -4.59
N ASP A 87 -16.97 1.67 -3.65
CA ASP A 87 -17.31 3.10 -3.76
C ASP A 87 -16.07 4.00 -3.95
N GLY A 88 -14.95 3.39 -4.35
CA GLY A 88 -13.68 4.04 -4.64
C GLY A 88 -12.91 4.50 -3.42
N ASN A 89 -13.27 4.05 -2.22
CA ASN A 89 -12.56 4.39 -1.00
C ASN A 89 -12.66 3.27 0.08
N TYR A 90 -12.11 3.53 1.28
CA TYR A 90 -12.08 2.57 2.40
C TYR A 90 -12.71 3.13 3.68
N LEU A 91 -13.46 4.23 3.55
CA LEU A 91 -14.22 4.78 4.65
C LEU A 91 -15.33 3.77 4.99
N ASN A 92 -15.82 3.87 6.22
CA ASN A 92 -16.98 3.10 6.62
C ASN A 92 -18.10 4.13 6.82
N ARG A 93 -19.35 3.66 6.71
CA ARG A 93 -20.61 4.40 6.82
C ARG A 93 -20.95 5.28 5.61
N ASP A 94 -20.40 4.97 4.45
CA ASP A 94 -20.72 5.58 3.14
C ASP A 94 -21.38 4.60 2.16
N GLY A 95 -21.59 3.35 2.58
CA GLY A 95 -22.36 2.35 1.83
C GLY A 95 -21.54 1.15 1.41
N CYS A 96 -20.22 1.24 1.45
CA CYS A 96 -19.30 0.13 1.25
C CYS A 96 -18.24 0.12 2.34
N ASP A 97 -18.09 -0.98 3.08
CA ASP A 97 -17.09 -1.03 4.14
C ASP A 97 -15.68 -1.27 3.57
N ARG A 98 -14.66 -1.13 4.42
CA ARG A 98 -13.25 -1.36 4.04
C ARG A 98 -12.91 -2.79 3.56
N TYR A 99 -13.85 -3.72 3.67
CA TYR A 99 -13.75 -5.10 3.23
C TYR A 99 -14.60 -5.36 1.98
N CYS A 100 -15.15 -4.31 1.37
CA CYS A 100 -16.03 -4.33 0.21
C CYS A 100 -17.28 -5.17 0.43
N LEU A 101 -17.81 -5.08 1.65
CA LEU A 101 -19.12 -5.57 2.04
C LEU A 101 -20.10 -4.40 2.04
N ILE A 102 -21.31 -4.65 1.56
CA ILE A 102 -22.37 -3.66 1.60
C ILE A 102 -22.67 -3.34 3.06
N GLU A 103 -22.55 -2.07 3.40
CA GLU A 103 -23.04 -1.60 4.68
C GLU A 103 -24.56 -1.47 4.57
N GLU A 104 -25.28 -2.32 5.30
CA GLU A 104 -26.71 -2.12 5.48
C GLU A 104 -26.91 -0.81 6.22
N ALA A 105 -27.08 0.25 5.44
CA ALA A 105 -27.22 1.59 5.96
C ALA A 105 -28.45 1.64 6.88
N ASP A 106 -28.21 1.72 8.19
CA ASP A 106 -28.95 2.69 8.99
C ASP A 106 -28.59 4.04 8.36
N LYS A 107 -29.45 4.47 7.43
CA LYS A 107 -29.20 5.57 6.50
C LYS A 107 -28.54 6.74 7.23
N PRO A 108 -27.54 7.42 6.63
CA PRO A 108 -27.27 8.76 7.10
C PRO A 108 -28.60 9.51 7.00
N SER A 109 -29.01 10.11 8.11
CA SER A 109 -29.98 11.19 8.12
C SER A 109 -29.39 12.33 7.30
N ALA A 110 -29.38 12.16 5.98
CA ALA A 110 -29.56 13.26 5.08
C ALA A 110 -30.93 13.80 5.45
N THR A 111 -30.94 14.72 6.41
CA THR A 111 -32.01 15.69 6.55
C THR A 111 -32.07 16.33 5.18
N VAL A 112 -32.98 15.81 4.36
CA VAL A 112 -33.48 16.48 3.18
C VAL A 112 -34.02 17.77 3.75
N ILE A 113 -33.23 18.84 3.72
CA ILE A 113 -33.80 20.17 3.68
C ILE A 113 -34.51 20.15 2.33
N ALA A 114 -35.79 19.82 2.38
CA ALA A 114 -36.69 19.99 1.27
C ALA A 114 -36.49 21.44 0.82
N SER A 115 -36.06 21.54 -0.43
CA SER A 115 -36.12 22.75 -1.22
C SER A 115 -37.58 23.15 -1.36
N ASP A 116 -38.12 23.75 -0.30
CA ASP A 116 -39.36 24.51 -0.38
C ASP A 116 -38.91 25.94 -0.65
N THR A 117 -38.90 26.29 -1.93
CA THR A 117 -38.97 27.69 -2.35
C THR A 117 -40.28 28.27 -1.84
N GLU A 118 -40.29 28.75 -0.61
CA GLU A 118 -41.29 29.68 -0.12
C GLU A 118 -40.60 31.01 0.22
N ASN A 119 -41.07 32.04 -0.47
CA ASN A 119 -40.66 33.45 -0.41
C ASN A 119 -40.12 33.90 0.95
N ILE A 120 -38.84 34.28 1.00
CA ILE A 120 -38.31 35.09 2.10
C ILE A 120 -38.67 36.54 1.81
N ASP A 121 -39.82 36.98 2.32
CA ASP A 121 -40.17 38.38 2.44
C ASP A 121 -39.24 39.05 3.47
N PHE A 122 -38.30 39.84 2.97
CA PHE A 122 -37.27 40.53 3.75
C PHE A 122 -37.81 41.84 4.35
N ASN A 123 -38.91 41.78 5.11
CA ASN A 123 -39.40 42.96 5.83
C ASN A 123 -40.25 42.67 7.08
N ALA A 124 -39.82 41.73 7.91
CA ALA A 124 -40.39 41.54 9.24
C ALA A 124 -39.35 41.84 10.32
N THR A 125 -39.44 43.01 10.91
CA THR A 125 -38.71 43.45 12.10
C THR A 125 -39.14 42.61 13.30
N PRO A 126 -38.27 41.82 13.96
CA PRO A 126 -38.67 41.08 15.14
C PRO A 126 -38.55 41.94 16.40
N THR A 127 -39.67 42.49 16.86
CA THR A 127 -39.84 42.98 18.23
C THR A 127 -40.39 41.87 19.13
N ALA A 128 -39.52 41.15 19.85
CA ALA A 128 -39.79 40.56 21.16
C ALA A 128 -38.53 39.85 21.70
N PRO A 129 -38.27 39.87 23.03
CA PRO A 129 -37.06 39.30 23.61
C PRO A 129 -37.23 37.80 23.85
N ILE A 130 -36.36 36.98 23.26
CA ILE A 130 -36.26 35.57 23.60
C ILE A 130 -35.16 35.42 24.66
N ALA A 131 -35.57 35.35 25.92
CA ALA A 131 -34.72 34.85 26.98
C ALA A 131 -34.52 33.35 26.73
N SER A 132 -33.32 32.96 26.27
CA SER A 132 -32.90 31.57 26.28
C SER A 132 -31.77 31.42 27.28
N GLN A 133 -32.11 30.93 28.47
CA GLN A 133 -31.13 30.33 29.35
C GLN A 133 -30.72 28.99 28.72
N TYR A 134 -29.66 29.00 27.93
CA TYR A 134 -28.97 27.79 27.52
C TYR A 134 -27.61 27.76 28.20
N GLN A 135 -27.49 26.96 29.26
CA GLN A 135 -26.21 26.67 29.90
C GLN A 135 -25.45 25.66 29.03
N PRO A 136 -24.14 25.85 28.76
CA PRO A 136 -23.33 24.80 28.18
C PRO A 136 -23.08 23.74 29.27
N GLY A 137 -23.90 22.69 29.27
CA GLY A 137 -23.58 21.47 29.99
C GLY A 137 -22.38 20.82 29.32
N TYR A 138 -21.19 21.03 29.87
CA TYR A 138 -20.02 20.21 29.56
C TYR A 138 -20.29 18.80 30.12
N GLN A 139 -20.96 17.96 29.34
CA GLN A 139 -20.95 16.54 29.61
C GLN A 139 -19.55 16.04 29.24
N GLN A 140 -18.74 15.75 30.27
CA GLN A 140 -17.56 14.92 30.13
C GLN A 140 -18.00 13.58 29.52
N PHE A 141 -17.87 13.45 28.19
CA PHE A 141 -17.82 12.16 27.56
C PHE A 141 -16.49 11.55 27.96
N GLY A 142 -16.52 10.66 28.94
CA GLY A 142 -15.40 9.79 29.25
C GLY A 142 -15.09 8.99 28.00
N PHE A 143 -13.85 9.13 27.51
CA PHE A 143 -13.30 8.19 26.54
C PHE A 143 -13.50 6.77 27.09
N PRO A 144 -13.97 5.80 26.29
CA PRO A 144 -13.88 4.41 26.71
C PRO A 144 -12.42 4.15 27.07
N GLN A 145 -12.18 3.86 28.34
CA GLN A 145 -10.87 3.43 28.79
C GLN A 145 -10.59 2.15 28.02
N TYR A 146 -9.68 2.22 27.04
CA TYR A 146 -9.12 1.04 26.42
C TYR A 146 -8.70 0.11 27.57
N PRO A 147 -9.12 -1.17 27.58
CA PRO A 147 -8.62 -2.08 28.58
C PRO A 147 -7.11 -2.00 28.51
N ASN A 148 -6.53 -1.79 29.69
CA ASN A 148 -5.12 -1.77 29.96
C ASN A 148 -4.48 -2.88 29.12
N TYR A 149 -3.52 -2.55 28.27
CA TYR A 149 -2.62 -3.57 27.73
C TYR A 149 -1.80 -4.06 28.92
N GLN A 150 -2.36 -4.96 29.74
CA GLN A 150 -1.57 -5.85 30.54
C GLN A 150 -0.63 -6.55 29.55
N GLN A 151 0.64 -6.23 29.70
CA GLN A 151 1.72 -6.90 28.99
C GLN A 151 1.50 -8.40 29.14
N LEU A 152 1.13 -9.07 28.05
CA LEU A 152 1.16 -10.52 28.00
C LEU A 152 2.61 -10.93 28.29
N PRO A 153 2.88 -11.73 29.32
CA PRO A 153 4.22 -12.25 29.54
C PRO A 153 4.46 -13.33 28.47
N TYR A 154 4.90 -12.92 27.28
CA TYR A 154 5.60 -13.81 26.39
C TYR A 154 6.96 -14.11 27.01
N GLN A 155 6.98 -14.99 28.02
CA GLN A 155 8.16 -15.80 28.28
C GLN A 155 8.11 -16.98 27.33
N LEU A 156 8.57 -16.73 26.09
CA LEU A 156 9.10 -17.83 25.29
C LEU A 156 10.28 -18.41 26.07
N PRO A 157 10.32 -19.72 26.36
CA PRO A 157 11.54 -20.31 26.88
C PRO A 157 12.62 -20.07 25.83
N LEU A 158 13.77 -19.58 26.27
CA LEU A 158 14.98 -19.54 25.46
C LEU A 158 15.27 -20.97 25.02
N ALA A 159 14.76 -21.35 23.85
CA ALA A 159 15.28 -22.48 23.11
C ALA A 159 16.72 -22.10 22.80
N GLN A 160 17.62 -22.65 23.61
CA GLN A 160 19.05 -22.53 23.47
C GLN A 160 19.37 -23.19 22.14
N LEU A 161 19.37 -22.41 21.07
CA LEU A 161 20.02 -22.77 19.82
C LEU A 161 21.49 -22.89 20.18
N GLN A 162 21.91 -24.10 20.55
CA GLN A 162 23.32 -24.46 20.51
C GLN A 162 23.74 -24.26 19.06
N PRO A 163 24.69 -23.35 18.75
CA PRO A 163 25.36 -23.46 17.48
C PRO A 163 26.05 -24.82 17.50
N LEU A 164 25.70 -25.71 16.57
CA LEU A 164 26.65 -26.72 16.14
C LEU A 164 27.80 -25.93 15.50
N VAL A 165 28.73 -25.50 16.35
CA VAL A 165 30.06 -25.08 15.92
C VAL A 165 30.66 -26.32 15.32
N GLN A 166 30.54 -26.46 14.00
CA GLN A 166 31.34 -27.39 13.24
C GLN A 166 32.78 -26.87 13.32
N ARG A 167 33.46 -27.23 14.42
CA ARG A 167 34.90 -27.04 14.54
C ARG A 167 35.55 -27.86 13.43
N GLN A 168 36.52 -27.22 12.79
CA GLN A 168 37.37 -27.74 11.72
C GLN A 168 36.74 -27.73 10.32
N GLY A 169 36.76 -26.55 9.70
CA GLY A 169 37.24 -26.50 8.32
C GLY A 169 38.75 -26.78 8.32
N PRO A 170 39.28 -27.57 7.37
CA PRO A 170 40.72 -27.72 7.24
C PRO A 170 41.34 -26.37 6.87
N ILE A 171 42.19 -25.89 7.77
CA ILE A 171 43.11 -24.75 7.60
C ILE A 171 44.32 -25.21 6.81
N GLY A 172 44.84 -24.33 5.94
CA GLY A 172 46.20 -24.35 5.42
C GLY A 172 46.24 -24.53 3.90
N ASP A 173 46.00 -23.46 3.14
CA ASP A 173 47.04 -22.51 2.68
C ASP A 173 47.95 -23.07 1.59
N THR A 174 47.81 -22.57 0.37
CA THR A 174 48.86 -21.81 -0.33
C THR A 174 48.30 -21.28 -1.65
N GLY A 175 48.66 -20.03 -1.98
CA GLY A 175 48.21 -19.29 -3.16
C GLY A 175 48.75 -19.83 -4.50
N PRO A 176 49.11 -18.95 -5.46
CA PRO A 176 49.09 -19.27 -6.89
C PRO A 176 50.28 -20.15 -7.31
N ALA A 177 50.15 -21.46 -7.19
CA ALA A 177 51.08 -22.44 -7.76
C ALA A 177 50.42 -23.83 -7.88
N ALA A 178 49.37 -23.96 -8.68
CA ALA A 178 48.96 -25.26 -9.21
C ALA A 178 49.19 -25.27 -10.72
N VAL A 179 50.46 -25.50 -11.07
CA VAL A 179 50.88 -25.83 -12.43
C VAL A 179 50.29 -27.21 -12.76
N ALA A 180 49.18 -27.24 -13.48
CA ALA A 180 48.73 -28.44 -14.16
C ALA A 180 49.36 -28.45 -15.56
N VAL A 181 50.50 -29.15 -15.68
CA VAL A 181 51.07 -29.55 -16.97
C VAL A 181 50.23 -30.69 -17.53
N ILE A 182 49.48 -30.41 -18.59
CA ILE A 182 49.11 -31.37 -19.65
C ILE A 182 49.22 -30.53 -20.93
N GLY A 183 50.16 -30.73 -21.86
CA GLY A 183 50.69 -31.99 -22.36
C GLY A 183 50.22 -32.19 -23.81
N ALA A 184 50.82 -31.43 -24.74
CA ALA A 184 51.01 -31.67 -26.18
C ALA A 184 49.82 -31.88 -27.17
N GLY A 185 49.88 -31.11 -28.27
CA GLY A 185 49.23 -31.38 -29.58
C GLY A 185 48.75 -30.09 -30.29
N ALA A 186 49.62 -29.29 -30.92
CA ALA A 186 49.87 -29.26 -32.39
C ALA A 186 48.58 -29.25 -33.25
N ALA A 187 48.32 -28.38 -34.22
CA ALA A 187 49.13 -27.43 -34.97
C ALA A 187 48.23 -26.45 -35.77
N ALA A 188 48.78 -25.26 -36.08
CA ALA A 188 48.66 -24.44 -37.29
C ALA A 188 47.28 -24.13 -37.93
N GLY A 189 46.99 -22.84 -38.14
CA GLY A 189 45.89 -22.45 -39.04
C GLY A 189 45.60 -20.97 -39.26
N LEU A 190 46.62 -20.17 -39.60
CA LEU A 190 46.61 -18.97 -40.45
C LEU A 190 45.46 -17.95 -40.40
N SER A 191 45.82 -16.75 -39.95
CA SER A 191 45.18 -15.45 -40.19
C SER A 191 44.72 -15.22 -41.64
N TRP A 192 43.54 -14.64 -41.85
CA TRP A 192 43.15 -14.06 -43.14
C TRP A 192 42.82 -12.57 -42.99
N ILE A 193 43.72 -11.73 -43.51
CA ILE A 193 43.56 -10.28 -43.63
C ILE A 193 43.18 -9.92 -45.08
N ARG A 194 42.12 -9.11 -45.18
CA ARG A 194 41.72 -8.11 -46.19
C ARG A 194 41.79 -8.45 -47.69
N ARG A 195 40.67 -8.10 -48.35
CA ARG A 195 40.74 -7.18 -49.50
C ARG A 195 39.44 -6.37 -49.66
N LYS A 196 39.51 -5.05 -49.42
CA LYS A 196 38.61 -4.07 -50.07
C LYS A 196 39.05 -3.97 -51.53
N ARG A 197 38.10 -4.01 -52.47
CA ARG A 197 38.29 -3.50 -53.82
C ARG A 197 37.39 -2.29 -54.03
N LYS A 198 38.04 -1.32 -54.69
CA LYS A 198 37.62 -0.02 -55.21
C LYS A 198 36.16 0.14 -55.55
#